data_AF-E8U7A3-F1
#
_entry.id   AF-E8U7A3-F1
#
_cell.length_a   1.000
_cell.length_b   1.000
_cell.length_c   1.000
_cell.angle_alpha   90.00
_cell.angle_beta   90.00
_cell.angle_gamma   90.00
#
_symmetry.space_group_name_H-M   'P 1'
#
loop_
_entity.id
_entity.type
_entity.pdbx_description
1 polymer ?
#
loop_
_entity_poly.entity_id
_entity_poly.type
_entity_poly.pdbx_seq_one_letter_code
_entity_poly.pdbx_strand_id
1 'polypeptide(L)' 'MTTEYITVTPAPNTETLHALIGARPGVHVTRGTDAAGRERVVLTVRAADADAVSTTRDALIRTARTLGLRAFVV' A
#
# COMPACT_ATOMS: atom_id res chain seq x y z
N MET A 1 5.01 -10.79 15.12
CA MET A 1 4.30 -9.79 14.29
C MET A 1 5.20 -9.44 13.13
N THR A 2 4.69 -9.56 11.92
CA THR A 2 5.40 -9.32 10.66
C THR A 2 4.89 -8.02 10.05
N THR A 3 5.77 -7.26 9.40
CA THR A 3 5.43 -5.96 8.79
C THR A 3 6.11 -5.83 7.44
N GLU A 4 5.35 -5.36 6.45
CA GLU A 4 5.85 -5.02 5.12
C GLU A 4 5.42 -3.60 4.75
N TYR A 5 6.25 -2.94 3.95
CA TYR A 5 6.00 -1.61 3.43
C TYR A 5 5.81 -1.67 1.93
N ILE A 6 4.76 -1.04 1.43
CA ILE A 6 4.42 -1.03 0.00
C ILE A 6 4.33 0.43 -0.43
N THR A 7 5.21 0.86 -1.31
CA THR A 7 5.13 2.18 -1.92
C THR A 7 4.17 2.14 -3.10
N VAL A 8 3.31 3.15 -3.21
CA VAL A 8 2.32 3.30 -4.29
C VAL A 8 2.65 4.55 -5.10
N THR A 9 2.75 4.39 -6.43
CA THR A 9 3.07 5.47 -7.37
C THR A 9 2.15 5.42 -8.62
N PRO A 10 1.67 6.57 -9.12
CA PRO A 10 1.74 7.89 -8.49
C PRO A 10 0.97 7.92 -7.15
N ALA A 11 1.20 8.95 -6.32
CA ALA A 11 0.46 9.12 -5.07
C ALA A 11 -1.04 9.21 -5.37
N PRO A 12 -1.88 8.26 -4.89
CA PRO A 12 -3.30 8.29 -5.16
C PRO A 12 -4.01 9.38 -4.35
N ASN A 13 -5.08 9.93 -4.92
CA ASN A 13 -6.03 10.75 -4.17
C ASN A 13 -6.77 9.90 -3.10
N THR A 14 -7.52 10.55 -2.21
CA THR A 14 -8.21 9.87 -1.10
C THR A 14 -9.18 8.79 -1.55
N GLU A 15 -9.93 9.02 -2.63
CA GLU A 15 -10.92 8.07 -3.15
C GLU A 15 -10.25 6.81 -3.72
N THR A 16 -9.24 6.98 -4.58
CA THR A 16 -8.47 5.87 -5.13
C THR A 16 -7.73 5.10 -4.02
N LEU A 17 -7.25 5.81 -2.99
CA LEU A 17 -6.62 5.18 -1.83
C LEU A 17 -7.63 4.33 -1.02
N HIS A 18 -8.85 4.82 -0.82
CA HIS A 18 -9.93 4.03 -0.19
C HIS A 18 -10.27 2.80 -1.03
N ALA A 19 -10.39 2.93 -2.36
CA ALA A 19 -10.62 1.81 -3.26
C ALA A 19 -9.46 0.78 -3.24
N LEU A 20 -8.23 1.27 -3.13
CA LEU A 20 -7.03 0.43 -3.04
C LEU A 20 -7.01 -0.41 -1.77
N ILE A 21 -7.23 0.22 -0.61
CA ILE A 21 -7.15 -0.46 0.69
C ILE A 21 -8.39 -1.33 0.94
N GLY A 22 -9.58 -0.81 0.61
CA GLY A 22 -10.84 -1.46 0.91
C GLY A 22 -11.01 -1.70 2.43
N ALA A 23 -11.66 -2.81 2.80
CA ALA A 23 -11.89 -3.20 4.19
C ALA A 23 -10.77 -4.08 4.80
N ARG A 24 -9.53 -3.98 4.29
CA ARG A 24 -8.42 -4.85 4.72
C ARG A 24 -7.89 -4.44 6.11
N PRO A 25 -7.93 -5.32 7.12
CA PRO A 25 -7.39 -5.00 8.44
C PRO A 25 -5.86 -4.91 8.39
N GLY A 26 -5.28 -4.11 9.29
CA GLY A 26 -3.83 -4.03 9.48
C GLY A 26 -3.06 -3.29 8.36
N VAL A 27 -3.76 -2.55 7.49
CA VAL A 27 -3.15 -1.68 6.49
C VAL A 27 -3.21 -0.23 6.97
N HIS A 28 -2.05 0.37 7.18
CA HIS A 28 -1.92 1.78 7.58
C HIS A 28 -1.32 2.61 6.46
N VAL A 29 -1.81 3.83 6.28
CA VAL A 29 -1.34 4.75 5.25
C VAL A 29 -0.42 5.79 5.88
N THR A 30 0.74 5.98 5.26
CA THR A 30 1.60 7.14 5.51
C THR A 30 1.73 7.94 4.21
N ARG A 31 1.44 9.25 4.30
CA ARG A 31 1.74 10.21 3.24
C ARG A 31 3.03 10.95 3.57
N GLY A 32 3.79 11.30 2.55
CA GLY A 32 5.02 12.08 2.70
C GLY A 32 5.53 12.57 1.37
N THR A 33 6.78 12.99 1.37
CA THR A 33 7.46 13.53 0.19
C THR A 33 8.75 12.74 -0.03
N ASP A 34 9.07 12.40 -1.27
CA ASP A 34 10.37 11.80 -1.59
C ASP A 34 11.49 12.86 -1.65
N ALA A 35 12.73 12.41 -1.82
CA ALA A 35 13.89 13.30 -1.91
C ALA A 35 13.86 14.24 -3.13
N ALA A 36 13.02 13.95 -4.12
CA ALA A 36 12.80 14.80 -5.30
C ALA A 36 11.62 15.77 -5.11
N GLY A 37 11.04 15.85 -3.90
CA GLY A 37 9.92 16.73 -3.59
C GLY A 37 8.56 16.25 -4.12
N ARG A 38 8.45 14.99 -4.56
CA ARG A 38 7.19 14.43 -5.07
C ARG A 38 6.40 13.78 -3.96
N GLU A 39 5.07 13.88 -4.05
CA GLU A 39 4.19 13.19 -3.10
C GLU A 39 4.40 11.67 -3.17
N ARG A 40 4.46 11.04 -1.99
CA ARG A 40 4.65 9.61 -1.81
C ARG A 40 3.58 9.07 -0.87
N VAL A 41 3.04 7.90 -1.23
CA VAL A 41 2.18 7.11 -0.35
C VAL A 41 2.84 5.78 -0.06
N VAL A 42 2.90 5.42 1.23
CA VAL A 42 3.38 4.12 1.70
C VAL A 42 2.25 3.44 2.49
N LEU A 43 1.95 2.21 2.13
CA LEU A 43 1.08 1.33 2.88
C LEU A 43 1.94 0.45 3.78
N THR A 44 1.66 0.44 5.07
CA THR A 44 2.27 -0.48 6.03
C THR A 44 1.29 -1.61 6.29
N VAL A 45 1.66 -2.84 5.95
CA VAL A 45 0.87 -4.04 6.20
C VAL A 45 1.43 -4.73 7.43
N ARG A 46 0.61 -4.90 8.48
CA ARG A 46 1.03 -5.54 9.73
C ARG A 46 0.06 -6.64 10.13
N ALA A 47 0.59 -7.84 10.34
CA ALA A 47 -0.19 -8.98 10.84
C ALA A 47 0.63 -9.83 11.84
N ALA A 48 -0.06 -10.71 12.56
CA ALA A 48 0.60 -11.66 13.47
C ALA A 48 1.40 -12.72 12.69
N ASP A 49 0.88 -13.12 11.54
CA ASP A 49 1.35 -14.18 10.67
C ASP A 49 1.90 -13.63 9.34
N ALA A 50 2.97 -14.25 8.83
CA ALA A 50 3.63 -13.86 7.59
C ALA A 50 2.78 -14.18 6.34
N ASP A 51 1.96 -15.24 6.38
CA ASP A 51 1.10 -15.59 5.25
C ASP A 51 -0.03 -14.57 5.08
N ALA A 52 -0.56 -14.04 6.20
CA ALA A 52 -1.51 -12.93 6.17
C ALA A 52 -0.92 -11.65 5.56
N VAL A 53 0.35 -11.34 5.87
CA VAL A 53 1.06 -10.20 5.24
C VAL A 53 1.22 -10.43 3.74
N SER A 54 1.73 -11.59 3.33
CA SER A 54 1.94 -11.93 1.92
C SER A 54 0.64 -11.90 1.10
N THR A 55 -0.44 -12.47 1.66
CA THR A 55 -1.77 -12.45 1.03
C THR A 55 -2.29 -11.02 0.85
N THR A 56 -2.12 -10.18 1.88
CA THR A 56 -2.55 -8.78 1.84
C THR A 56 -1.73 -7.96 0.85
N ARG A 57 -0.40 -8.15 0.84
CA ARG A 57 0.52 -7.53 -0.12
C ARG A 57 0.12 -7.87 -1.55
N ASP A 58 -0.03 -9.15 -1.87
CA ASP A 58 -0.31 -9.59 -3.24
C ASP A 58 -1.67 -9.08 -3.71
N ALA A 59 -2.66 -9.06 -2.81
CA ALA A 59 -3.95 -8.46 -3.09
C ALA A 59 -3.83 -6.94 -3.34
N LEU A 60 -3.00 -6.21 -2.57
CA LEU A 60 -2.81 -4.76 -2.74
C LEU A 60 -2.13 -4.47 -4.08
N ILE A 61 -1.11 -5.24 -4.45
CA ILE A 61 -0.42 -5.10 -5.73
C ILE A 61 -1.37 -5.37 -6.91
N ARG A 62 -2.23 -6.39 -6.82
CA ARG A 62 -3.25 -6.65 -7.85
C ARG A 62 -4.25 -5.50 -7.97
N THR A 63 -4.81 -5.02 -6.85
CA THR A 63 -5.76 -3.90 -6.86
C THR A 63 -5.11 -2.60 -7.35
N ALA A 64 -3.86 -2.33 -6.98
CA ALA A 64 -3.13 -1.17 -7.49
C ALA A 64 -3.04 -1.21 -9.01
N ARG A 65 -2.68 -2.36 -9.59
CA ARG A 65 -2.63 -2.54 -11.06
C ARG A 65 -3.98 -2.27 -11.73
N THR A 66 -5.09 -2.74 -11.15
CA THR A 66 -6.43 -2.48 -11.71
C THR A 66 -6.83 -1.01 -11.63
N LEU A 67 -6.28 -0.25 -10.68
CA LEU A 67 -6.50 1.19 -10.52
C LEU A 67 -5.49 2.04 -11.33
N GLY A 68 -4.66 1.43 -12.17
CA GLY A 68 -3.63 2.14 -12.95
C GLY A 68 -2.43 2.61 -12.11
N LEU A 69 -2.28 2.09 -10.89
CA LEU A 69 -1.18 2.40 -9.98
C LEU A 69 -0.09 1.34 -10.05
N ARG A 70 1.14 1.72 -9.74
CA ARG A 70 2.25 0.82 -9.50
C ARG A 70 2.46 0.69 -7.99
N ALA A 71 2.55 -0.54 -7.50
CA ALA A 71 2.84 -0.84 -6.11
C ALA A 71 4.04 -1.79 -6.02
N PHE A 72 4.97 -1.52 -5.11
CA PHE A 72 6.17 -2.34 -4.90
C PHE A 72 6.56 -2.36 -3.41
N VAL A 73 7.06 -3.51 -2.97
CA VAL A 73 7.57 -3.70 -1.60
C VAL A 73 8.89 -2.94 -1.45
N VAL A 74 9.10 -2.33 -0.28
CA VAL A 74 10.32 -1.60 0.07
C VAL A 74 10.89 -2.03 1.42
#